data_AF-A0AAV7RIA9-F1
#
_entry.id   AF-A0AAV7RIA9-F1
#
_cell.length_a   1.000
_cell.length_b   1.000
_cell.length_c   1.000
_cell.angle_alpha   90.00
_cell.angle_beta   90.00
_cell.angle_gamma   90.00
#
_symmetry.space_group_name_H-M   'P 1'
#
loop_
_entity.id
_entity.type
_entity.pdbx_description
1 polymer ?
#
loop_
_entity_poly.entity_id
_entity_poly.type
_entity_poly.pdbx_seq_one_letter_code
_entity_poly.pdbx_strand_id
1 'polypeptide(L)' 'MEERIVAVEEDVVNLKEQNTMRDEQLTDVMWKLEDFENRQRRNNLRFLGIPEVLEGSNIRTLEKALAYAPLGQNTCWQA' A
#
# COMPACT_ATOMS: atom_id res chain seq x y z
N MET A 1 -18.55 21.28 41.60
CA MET A 1 -17.37 21.40 40.72
C MET A 1 -16.78 20.02 40.49
N GLU A 2 -16.62 19.23 41.53
CA GLU A 2 -16.14 17.84 41.50
C GLU A 2 -17.02 16.92 40.63
N GLU A 3 -18.35 16.99 40.72
CA GLU A 3 -19.26 16.17 39.89
C GLU A 3 -19.07 16.39 38.37
N ARG A 4 -18.75 17.63 37.97
CA ARG A 4 -18.44 17.94 36.56
C ARG A 4 -17.09 17.39 36.13
N ILE A 5 -16.14 17.28 37.06
CA ILE A 5 -14.82 16.70 36.79
C ILE A 5 -14.94 15.20 36.60
N VAL A 6 -15.68 14.51 37.47
CA VAL A 6 -15.94 13.06 37.36
C VAL A 6 -16.61 12.71 36.03
N ALA A 7 -17.66 13.44 35.64
CA ALA A 7 -18.34 13.21 34.37
C ALA A 7 -17.40 13.40 33.15
N VAL A 8 -16.55 14.43 33.18
CA VAL A 8 -15.59 14.69 32.11
C VAL A 8 -14.49 13.62 32.07
N GLU A 9 -14.05 13.13 33.22
CA GLU A 9 -13.06 12.04 33.29
C GLU A 9 -13.61 10.75 32.71
N GLU A 10 -14.87 10.41 33.01
CA GLU A 10 -15.57 9.27 32.44
C GLU A 10 -15.72 9.40 30.92
N ASP A 11 -16.12 10.57 30.42
CA ASP A 11 -16.21 10.85 28.99
C ASP A 11 -14.84 10.70 28.29
N VAL A 12 -13.77 11.17 28.92
CA VAL A 12 -12.40 11.03 28.37
C VAL A 12 -11.99 9.56 28.30
N VAL A 13 -12.32 8.75 29.30
CA VAL A 13 -12.05 7.31 29.28
C VAL A 13 -12.83 6.63 28.16
N ASN A 14 -14.14 6.89 28.08
CA ASN A 14 -15.01 6.33 27.04
C ASN A 14 -14.55 6.72 25.62
N LEU A 15 -14.15 7.99 25.42
CA LEU A 15 -13.63 8.46 24.13
C LEU A 15 -12.31 7.78 23.77
N LYS A 16 -11.42 7.55 24.74
CA LYS A 16 -10.16 6.83 24.50
C LYS A 16 -10.41 5.39 24.08
N GLU A 17 -11.30 4.68 24.78
CA GLU A 17 -11.66 3.30 24.44
C GLU A 17 -12.30 3.20 23.05
N GLN A 18 -13.19 4.13 22.71
CA GLN A 18 -13.75 4.19 21.35
C GLN A 18 -12.68 4.45 20.30
N ASN A 19 -11.68 5.27 20.63
CA ASN A 19 -10.60 5.57 19.69
C ASN A 19 -9.71 4.35 19.46
N THR A 20 -9.33 3.63 20.52
CA THR A 20 -8.54 2.39 20.40
C THR A 20 -9.30 1.33 19.62
N MET A 21 -10.60 1.16 19.88
CA MET A 21 -11.43 0.23 19.11
C MET A 21 -11.49 0.61 17.62
N ARG A 22 -11.59 1.90 17.29
CA ARG A 22 -11.58 2.36 15.89
C ARG A 22 -10.23 2.15 15.24
N ASP A 23 -9.13 2.40 15.95
CA ASP A 23 -7.78 2.16 15.45
C ASP A 23 -7.53 0.67 15.17
N GLU A 24 -7.99 -0.21 16.04
CA GLU A 24 -7.95 -1.67 15.82
C GLU A 24 -8.76 -2.08 14.58
N GLN A 25 -9.96 -1.52 14.39
CA GLN A 25 -10.77 -1.77 13.20
C GLN A 25 -10.12 -1.26 11.93
N LEU A 26 -9.52 -0.06 11.97
CA LEU A 26 -8.81 0.52 10.84
C LEU A 26 -7.63 -0.35 10.44
N THR A 27 -6.81 -0.78 11.41
CA THR A 27 -5.66 -1.63 11.13
C THR A 27 -6.10 -2.97 10.52
N ASP A 28 -7.12 -3.64 11.06
CA ASP A 28 -7.64 -4.89 10.49
C ASP A 28 -8.13 -4.72 9.04
N VAL A 29 -8.86 -3.65 8.75
CA VAL A 29 -9.32 -3.35 7.38
C VAL A 29 -8.14 -3.04 6.45
N MET A 30 -7.12 -2.31 6.92
CA MET A 30 -5.91 -2.04 6.15
C MET A 30 -5.16 -3.33 5.80
N TRP A 31 -4.99 -4.24 6.76
CA TRP A 31 -4.36 -5.54 6.52
C TRP A 31 -5.11 -6.37 5.48
N LYS A 32 -6.45 -6.38 5.55
CA LYS A 32 -7.29 -7.05 4.55
C LYS A 32 -7.12 -6.43 3.17
N LEU A 33 -7.12 -5.11 3.08
CA LEU A 33 -6.95 -4.39 1.81
C LEU A 33 -5.58 -4.68 1.20
N GLU A 34 -4.52 -4.66 2.00
CA GLU A 34 -3.17 -5.01 1.56
C GLU A 34 -3.11 -6.45 1.03
N ASP A 35 -3.68 -7.42 1.75
CA ASP A 35 -3.73 -8.81 1.30
C ASP A 35 -4.53 -8.95 -0.02
N PHE A 36 -5.67 -8.26 -0.15
CA PHE A 36 -6.41 -8.24 -1.41
C PHE A 36 -5.61 -7.65 -2.57
N GLU A 37 -4.97 -6.50 -2.37
CA GLU A 37 -4.13 -5.89 -3.40
C GLU A 37 -2.97 -6.80 -3.80
N ASN A 38 -2.31 -7.42 -2.82
CA ASN A 38 -1.19 -8.32 -3.05
C ASN A 38 -1.63 -9.60 -3.76
N ARG A 39 -2.80 -10.15 -3.45
CA ARG A 39 -3.39 -11.30 -4.17
C ARG A 39 -3.72 -10.94 -5.61
N GLN A 40 -4.35 -9.80 -5.85
CA GLN A 40 -4.71 -9.34 -7.19
C GLN A 40 -3.48 -9.04 -8.05
N ARG A 41 -2.44 -8.41 -7.46
CA ARG A 41 -1.21 -8.04 -8.17
C ARG A 41 -0.18 -9.16 -8.25
N ARG A 42 -0.38 -10.30 -7.57
CA ARG A 42 0.61 -11.40 -7.47
C ARG A 42 1.09 -11.90 -8.83
N ASN A 43 0.17 -11.95 -9.80
CA ASN A 43 0.46 -12.43 -11.14
C ASN A 43 0.81 -11.30 -12.12
N ASN A 44 0.91 -10.05 -11.65
CA ASN A 44 1.25 -8.92 -12.49
C ASN A 44 2.77 -8.82 -12.65
N LEU A 45 3.25 -8.78 -13.88
CA LEU A 45 4.64 -8.49 -14.19
C LEU A 45 4.88 -6.98 -14.14
N ARG A 46 5.90 -6.55 -13.40
CA ARG A 46 6.36 -5.16 -13.37
C ARG A 46 7.57 -5.02 -14.30
N PHE A 47 7.42 -4.21 -15.34
CA PHE A 47 8.51 -3.86 -16.22
C PHE A 47 9.14 -2.56 -15.76
N LEU A 48 10.45 -2.57 -15.48
CA LEU A 48 11.22 -1.41 -15.03
C LEU A 48 12.33 -1.12 -16.06
N GLY A 49 12.65 0.16 -16.25
CA GLY A 49 13.72 0.57 -17.17
C GLY A 49 13.38 0.45 -18.65
N ILE A 50 12.09 0.33 -19.00
CA ILE A 50 11.64 0.39 -20.40
C ILE A 50 11.55 1.87 -20.81
N PRO A 51 12.21 2.29 -21.91
CA PRO A 51 12.11 3.66 -22.39
C PRO A 51 10.70 3.96 -22.94
N GLU A 52 10.16 5.12 -22.56
CA GLU A 52 8.79 5.59 -22.91
C GLU A 52 8.53 5.65 -24.42
N VAL A 53 9.59 5.78 -25.24
CA VAL A 53 9.52 5.81 -26.72
C VAL A 53 8.92 4.52 -27.31
N LEU A 54 8.87 3.43 -26.53
CA LEU A 54 8.30 2.15 -26.95
C LEU A 54 6.77 2.05 -26.76
N GLU A 55 6.10 3.08 -26.21
CA GLU A 55 4.64 3.15 -25.99
C GLU A 55 3.81 3.27 -27.29
N GLY A 56 4.36 2.90 -28.44
CA GLY A 56 3.65 2.97 -29.72
C GLY A 56 2.68 1.81 -29.92
N SER A 57 1.45 1.91 -29.40
CA SER A 57 0.22 1.12 -29.69
C SER A 57 0.28 -0.44 -29.65
N ASN A 58 1.45 -1.06 -29.67
CA ASN A 58 1.64 -2.47 -29.95
C ASN A 58 2.57 -3.09 -28.91
N ILE A 59 1.98 -3.93 -28.05
CA ILE A 59 2.69 -4.74 -27.05
C ILE A 59 3.82 -5.61 -27.65
N ARG A 60 3.73 -5.92 -28.95
CA ARG A 60 4.75 -6.65 -29.73
C ARG A 60 6.10 -5.92 -29.81
N THR A 61 6.12 -4.60 -29.67
CA THR A 61 7.37 -3.82 -29.62
C THR A 61 8.07 -4.03 -28.27
N LEU A 62 7.30 -4.17 -27.19
CA LEU A 62 7.81 -4.50 -25.86
C LEU A 62 8.36 -5.93 -25.80
N GLU A 63 7.71 -6.90 -26.46
CA GLU A 63 8.22 -8.29 -26.57
C GLU A 63 9.63 -8.32 -27.16
N LYS A 64 9.88 -7.54 -28.22
CA LYS A 64 11.20 -7.44 -28.84
C LYS A 64 12.19 -6.76 -27.90
N ALA A 65 11.80 -5.65 -27.27
CA ALA A 65 12.67 -4.94 -26.33
C ALA A 65 13.09 -5.83 -25.14
N LEU A 66 12.17 -6.63 -24.60
CA LEU A 66 12.46 -7.58 -23.51
C LEU A 66 13.38 -8.73 -23.94
N ALA A 67 13.27 -9.19 -25.18
CA ALA A 67 14.14 -10.24 -25.71
C ALA A 67 15.59 -9.77 -25.91
N TYR A 68 15.83 -8.47 -26.10
CA TYR A 68 17.16 -7.88 -26.29
C TYR A 68 17.70 -7.12 -25.06
N ALA A 69 16.89 -6.91 -24.03
CA ALA A 69 17.31 -6.22 -22.81
C ALA A 69 18.20 -7.13 -21.94
N PRO A 70 19.35 -6.66 -21.46
CA PRO A 70 20.15 -7.42 -20.49
C PRO A 70 19.37 -7.52 -19.18
N LEU A 71 18.84 -8.71 -18.89
CA LEU A 71 18.20 -9.02 -17.61
C LEU A 71 19.25 -9.00 -16.50
N GLY A 72 19.32 -7.89 -15.76
CA GLY A 72 20.11 -7.80 -14.55
C GLY A 72 21.00 -6.57 -14.48
N GLN A 73 20.42 -5.44 -14.07
CA GLN A 73 21.13 -4.49 -13.22
C GLN A 73 20.23 -4.19 -12.03
N ASN A 74 20.45 -4.94 -10.95
CA ASN A 74 19.94 -4.59 -9.63
C ASN A 74 20.69 -3.32 -9.19
N THR A 75 20.18 -2.13 -9.54
CA THR A 75 20.59 -0.92 -8.85
C THR A 75 19.97 -0.97 -7.45
N CYS A 76 20.78 -1.44 -6.51
CA CYS A 76 20.63 -1.24 -5.08
C CYS A 76 20.21 0.22 -4.83
N TRP A 77 18.97 0.45 -4.41
CA TRP A 77 18.56 1.73 -3.86
C TRP A 77 19.19 1.84 -2.47
N GLN A 78 20.29 2.60 -2.38
CA GLN A 78 20.78 3.10 -1.11
C GLN A 78 19.90 4.27 -0.65
N ALA A 79 19.38 4.11 0.57
CA ALA A 79 18.77 5.08 1.49
C ALA A 79 17.47 5.78 1.04
#